data_AF-A0A174GDX9-F1
#
_entry.id   AF-A0A174GDX9-F1
#
_cell.length_a   1.000
_cell.length_b   1.000
_cell.length_c   1.000
_cell.angle_alpha   90.00
_cell.angle_beta   90.00
_cell.angle_gamma   90.00
#
_symmetry.space_group_name_H-M   'P 1'
#
loop_
_entity.id
_entity.type
_entity.pdbx_description
1 polymer ?
#
loop_
_entity_poly.entity_id
_entity_poly.type
_entity_poly.pdbx_seq_one_letter_code
_entity_poly.pdbx_strand_id
1 'polypeptide(L)'
;MRRLSAERNILPEVEEDSEYLESTGVGASNLIRKILNYSGYDENLIEKELLGALNYIIYPESQYSGIKVQQIRKDDGIYWEIYLIENERRFPLSRMGSGLKTIILVLLNLLIIPQFEKGDKDKIIYAFEELENNLHPALQRRLFDYLYQYSCKHDVMMFLTTHSHIAINAFSEKEKVQILHVMKNNQVSTIQRIDNYFSKSELLNDLDIRASDLLQSNGIVWVEGPSDRVYVKRWIELEGIKFQEGRDYQFMYYGGRLLSHYTMKEADDMINVLMTNRNAAILIDSDKRTKNSRINDTKKRIREEFQSNNMFCWITKGKEIENYIPWEAINKKYPRIDKQCGEYELFPEYIKTVYPGFVQSKVKFAKEICPYITKENSSELLDLQKNIKLLIEQIKKWNKI
;
A
#
# COMPACT_ATOMS: atom_id res chain seq x y z
N MET A 1 4.51 4.93 27.23
CA MET A 1 4.95 4.97 25.82
C MET A 1 5.79 3.74 25.56
N ARG A 2 5.41 2.91 24.60
CA ARG A 2 6.12 1.68 24.23
C ARG A 2 6.98 1.94 23.00
N ARG A 3 8.23 1.51 23.04
CA ARG A 3 9.22 1.74 21.97
C ARG A 3 9.71 0.41 21.42
N LEU A 4 9.93 0.34 20.11
CA LEU A 4 10.65 -0.76 19.46
C LEU A 4 11.74 -0.16 18.58
N SER A 5 12.98 -0.52 18.87
CA SER A 5 14.18 0.03 18.23
C SER A 5 14.46 -0.62 16.87
N ALA A 6 15.27 0.03 16.04
CA ALA A 6 15.73 -0.53 14.76
C ALA A 6 16.57 -1.82 14.98
N GLU A 7 17.48 -1.79 15.96
CA GLU A 7 18.30 -2.94 16.38
C GLU A 7 17.53 -3.82 17.36
N ARG A 8 16.60 -4.61 16.82
CA ARG A 8 15.75 -5.53 17.60
C ARG A 8 16.02 -6.98 17.25
N ASN A 9 15.92 -7.86 18.24
CA ASN A 9 16.09 -9.29 18.05
C ASN A 9 15.32 -10.08 19.12
N ILE A 10 15.04 -11.35 18.83
CA ILE A 10 14.56 -12.31 19.82
C ILE A 10 15.62 -13.41 19.92
N LEU A 11 16.13 -13.60 21.13
CA LEU A 11 17.15 -14.58 21.46
C LEU A 11 16.64 -15.50 22.58
N PRO A 12 17.22 -16.70 22.74
CA PRO A 12 16.97 -17.52 23.90
C PRO A 12 17.45 -16.83 25.18
N GLU A 13 16.68 -16.90 26.25
CA GLU A 13 16.91 -16.14 27.49
C GLU A 13 17.01 -17.04 28.71
N VAL A 14 17.81 -16.65 29.70
CA VAL A 14 17.79 -17.30 31.01
C VAL A 14 16.45 -17.02 31.66
N GLU A 15 15.95 -17.97 32.44
CA GLU A 15 14.69 -17.82 33.16
C GLU A 15 14.72 -16.63 34.12
N GLU A 16 13.81 -15.69 33.89
CA GLU A 16 13.55 -14.56 34.78
C GLU A 16 12.05 -14.43 35.06
N ASP A 17 11.71 -14.02 36.29
CA ASP A 17 10.33 -13.79 36.73
C ASP A 17 9.88 -12.35 36.47
N SER A 18 10.04 -11.92 35.22
CA SER A 18 9.71 -10.57 34.78
C SER A 18 8.71 -10.58 33.62
N GLU A 19 7.89 -9.54 33.53
CA GLU A 19 6.85 -9.37 32.49
C GLU A 19 7.19 -8.20 31.55
N TYR A 20 8.46 -7.78 31.52
CA TYR A 20 8.88 -6.68 30.68
C TYR A 20 9.22 -7.16 29.28
N LEU A 21 9.07 -6.24 28.33
CA LEU A 21 9.62 -6.34 27.00
C LEU A 21 10.39 -5.05 26.74
N GLU A 22 11.69 -5.14 26.51
CA GLU A 22 12.51 -3.99 26.16
C GLU A 22 12.34 -3.61 24.69
N SER A 23 12.80 -2.40 24.32
CA SER A 23 12.71 -1.92 22.94
C SER A 23 13.60 -2.70 21.96
N THR A 24 14.58 -3.43 22.46
CA THR A 24 15.49 -4.31 21.69
C THR A 24 14.91 -5.72 21.51
N GLY A 25 13.83 -6.06 22.22
CA GLY A 25 13.22 -7.40 22.22
C GLY A 25 13.69 -8.32 23.35
N VAL A 26 14.59 -7.87 24.23
CA VAL A 26 14.90 -8.56 25.48
C VAL A 26 13.63 -8.66 26.34
N GLY A 27 13.43 -9.82 26.95
CA GLY A 27 12.24 -10.24 27.68
C GLY A 27 11.23 -11.02 26.83
N ALA A 28 11.37 -11.07 25.50
CA ALA A 28 10.38 -11.71 24.63
C ALA A 28 10.24 -13.22 24.86
N SER A 29 11.36 -13.94 25.02
CA SER A 29 11.33 -15.39 25.25
C SER A 29 10.77 -15.69 26.64
N ASN A 30 11.15 -14.92 27.66
CA ASN A 30 10.60 -15.05 29.00
C ASN A 30 9.10 -14.71 29.07
N LEU A 31 8.64 -13.68 28.35
CA LEU A 31 7.23 -13.29 28.34
C LEU A 31 6.35 -14.37 27.73
N ILE A 32 6.71 -14.89 26.55
CA ILE A 32 5.96 -15.99 25.90
C ILE A 32 6.01 -17.24 26.77
N ARG A 33 7.19 -17.59 27.32
CA ARG A 33 7.36 -18.71 28.25
C ARG A 33 6.41 -18.61 29.43
N LYS A 34 6.37 -17.46 30.11
CA LYS A 34 5.56 -17.26 31.31
C LYS A 34 4.08 -17.46 31.00
N ILE A 35 3.59 -16.84 29.92
CA ILE A 35 2.17 -16.94 29.51
C ILE A 35 1.78 -18.39 29.17
N LEU A 36 2.66 -19.16 28.53
CA LEU A 36 2.38 -20.55 28.16
C LEU A 36 2.54 -21.56 29.30
N ASN A 37 3.29 -21.24 30.36
CA ASN A 37 3.69 -22.26 31.35
C ASN A 37 3.24 -21.97 32.79
N TYR A 38 2.76 -20.76 33.08
CA TYR A 38 2.32 -20.38 34.42
C TYR A 38 0.79 -20.35 34.46
N SER A 39 0.19 -21.06 35.41
CA SER A 39 -1.28 -21.22 35.50
C SER A 39 -2.05 -19.92 35.74
N GLY A 40 -1.37 -18.84 36.14
CA GLY A 40 -1.96 -17.51 36.33
C GLY A 40 -2.21 -16.74 35.03
N TYR A 41 -1.80 -17.26 33.87
CA TYR A 41 -1.92 -16.58 32.58
C TYR A 41 -2.82 -17.36 31.61
N ASP A 42 -3.44 -16.63 30.68
CA ASP A 42 -4.22 -17.23 29.61
C ASP A 42 -3.33 -17.56 28.40
N GLU A 43 -3.05 -18.85 28.20
CA GLU A 43 -2.25 -19.37 27.08
C GLU A 43 -2.85 -19.03 25.71
N ASN A 44 -4.17 -18.77 25.63
CA ASN A 44 -4.84 -18.41 24.37
C ASN A 44 -4.32 -17.10 23.78
N LEU A 45 -3.75 -16.20 24.59
CA LEU A 45 -3.09 -14.98 24.12
C LEU A 45 -1.95 -15.29 23.14
N ILE A 46 -1.21 -16.38 23.38
CA ILE A 46 -0.13 -16.83 22.51
C ILE A 46 -0.66 -17.78 21.43
N GLU A 47 -1.37 -18.82 21.85
CA GLU A 47 -1.75 -19.93 20.96
C GLU A 47 -2.80 -19.53 19.91
N LYS A 48 -3.65 -18.54 20.21
CA LYS A 48 -4.71 -18.08 19.30
C LYS A 48 -4.48 -16.66 18.83
N GLU A 49 -4.35 -15.70 19.73
CA GLU A 49 -4.30 -14.28 19.34
C GLU A 49 -3.00 -13.93 18.62
N LEU A 50 -1.85 -14.16 19.26
CA LEU A 50 -0.53 -13.89 18.67
C LEU A 50 -0.32 -14.71 17.40
N LEU A 51 -0.57 -16.02 17.46
CA LEU A 51 -0.41 -16.92 16.31
C LEU A 51 -1.35 -16.54 15.14
N GLY A 52 -2.61 -16.21 15.44
CA GLY A 52 -3.59 -15.78 14.44
C GLY A 52 -3.19 -14.48 13.75
N ALA A 53 -2.76 -13.48 14.52
CA ALA A 53 -2.27 -12.22 13.98
C ALA A 53 -0.97 -12.39 13.19
N LEU A 54 -0.06 -13.25 13.65
CA LEU A 54 1.16 -13.60 12.93
C LEU A 54 0.80 -14.19 11.55
N ASN A 55 -0.04 -15.23 11.52
CA ASN A 55 -0.47 -15.89 10.30
C ASN A 55 -1.21 -14.95 9.34
N TYR A 56 -2.02 -14.02 9.85
CA TYR A 56 -2.64 -12.99 9.04
C TYR A 56 -1.61 -12.14 8.27
N ILE A 57 -0.49 -11.82 8.91
CA ILE A 57 0.57 -10.99 8.31
C ILE A 57 1.46 -11.81 7.36
N ILE A 58 1.75 -13.08 7.66
CA ILE A 58 2.72 -13.88 6.89
C ILE A 58 2.13 -14.74 5.76
N TYR A 59 0.81 -14.95 5.73
CA TYR A 59 0.15 -15.74 4.68
C TYR A 59 0.04 -14.95 3.35
N PRO A 60 0.35 -15.54 2.18
CA PRO A 60 0.49 -16.97 1.89
C PRO A 60 1.90 -17.55 1.90
N GLU A 61 2.94 -16.77 2.20
CA GLU A 61 4.33 -17.21 2.12
C GLU A 61 4.67 -18.29 3.14
N SER A 62 4.07 -18.23 4.33
CA SER A 62 4.25 -19.23 5.38
C SER A 62 3.01 -19.30 6.26
N GLN A 63 2.86 -20.40 7.00
CA GLN A 63 1.79 -20.55 7.98
C GLN A 63 2.27 -21.44 9.12
N TYR A 64 2.13 -20.95 10.35
CA TYR A 64 2.48 -21.72 11.54
C TYR A 64 1.22 -22.29 12.20
N SER A 65 1.29 -23.54 12.66
CA SER A 65 0.21 -24.21 13.39
C SER A 65 0.33 -24.08 14.90
N GLY A 66 1.46 -23.57 15.42
CA GLY A 66 1.66 -23.41 16.85
C GLY A 66 2.91 -22.63 17.22
N ILE A 67 2.94 -22.15 18.46
CA ILE A 67 4.11 -21.54 19.11
C ILE A 67 4.40 -22.36 20.37
N LYS A 68 5.65 -22.79 20.55
CA LYS A 68 6.10 -23.51 21.74
C LYS A 68 7.32 -22.83 22.33
N VAL A 69 7.56 -23.05 23.61
CA VAL A 69 8.79 -22.60 24.29
C VAL A 69 9.40 -23.78 25.02
N GLN A 70 10.70 -24.00 24.84
CA GLN A 70 11.41 -25.16 25.39
C GLN A 70 12.78 -24.75 25.91
N GLN A 71 13.24 -25.46 26.93
CA GLN A 71 14.59 -25.29 27.46
C GLN A 71 15.63 -25.89 26.49
N ILE A 72 16.71 -25.15 26.30
CA ILE A 72 17.92 -25.57 25.60
C ILE A 72 19.11 -25.40 26.53
N ARG A 73 20.11 -26.26 26.38
CA ARG A 73 21.37 -26.17 27.11
C ARG A 73 22.45 -25.62 26.18
N LYS A 74 23.15 -24.61 26.65
CA LYS A 74 24.37 -24.05 26.04
C LYS A 74 25.53 -24.22 27.02
N ASP A 75 26.76 -23.95 26.55
CA ASP A 75 27.98 -24.12 27.36
C ASP A 75 27.96 -23.28 28.65
N ASP A 76 27.24 -22.15 28.63
CA ASP A 76 27.16 -21.13 29.66
C ASP A 76 25.87 -21.18 30.50
N GLY A 77 24.92 -22.08 30.20
CA GLY A 77 23.69 -22.20 31.01
C GLY A 77 22.49 -22.86 30.33
N ILE A 78 21.34 -22.75 30.99
CA ILE A 78 20.04 -23.18 30.47
C ILE A 78 19.27 -21.95 30.03
N TYR A 79 18.75 -22.01 28.81
CA TYR A 79 18.02 -20.92 28.17
C TYR A 79 16.65 -21.42 27.68
N TRP A 80 15.69 -20.52 27.61
CA TRP A 80 14.38 -20.78 27.01
C TRP A 80 14.34 -20.25 25.59
N GLU A 81 13.99 -21.12 24.65
CA GLU A 81 13.91 -20.81 23.22
C GLU A 81 12.49 -21.00 22.69
N ILE A 82 12.03 -20.02 21.90
CA ILE A 82 10.76 -20.08 21.18
C ILE A 82 10.92 -20.92 19.91
N TYR A 83 9.95 -21.77 19.65
CA TYR A 83 9.82 -22.59 18.45
C TYR A 83 8.49 -22.30 17.75
N LEU A 84 8.54 -22.10 16.43
CA LEU A 84 7.35 -22.07 15.59
C LEU A 84 7.13 -23.44 14.97
N ILE A 85 5.87 -23.88 14.92
CA ILE A 85 5.49 -25.19 14.36
C ILE A 85 4.91 -24.99 12.97
N GLU A 86 5.43 -25.73 11.98
CA GLU A 86 4.90 -25.77 10.62
C GLU A 86 5.00 -27.22 10.12
N ASN A 87 3.88 -27.79 9.65
CA ASN A 87 3.79 -29.17 9.16
C ASN A 87 4.42 -30.20 10.12
N GLU A 88 4.09 -30.11 11.40
CA GLU A 88 4.61 -30.95 12.50
C GLU A 88 6.12 -30.82 12.78
N ARG A 89 6.84 -29.97 12.03
CA ARG A 89 8.24 -29.62 12.30
C ARG A 89 8.31 -28.38 13.17
N ARG A 90 9.35 -28.31 13.99
CA ARG A 90 9.64 -27.15 14.85
C ARG A 90 10.85 -26.39 14.32
N PHE A 91 10.74 -25.06 14.30
CA PHE A 91 11.81 -24.17 13.85
C PHE A 91 12.20 -23.23 14.99
N PRO A 92 13.46 -23.25 15.45
CA PRO A 92 13.90 -22.36 16.52
C PRO A 92 13.89 -20.92 16.04
N LEU A 93 13.18 -20.04 16.74
CA LEU A 93 13.01 -18.64 16.37
C LEU A 93 14.36 -17.92 16.27
N SER A 94 15.34 -18.30 17.10
CA SER A 94 16.69 -17.73 17.08
C SER A 94 17.37 -17.84 15.71
N ARG A 95 17.07 -18.90 14.95
CA ARG A 95 17.61 -19.17 13.61
C ARG A 95 16.76 -18.63 12.46
N MET A 96 15.62 -18.02 12.76
CA MET A 96 14.73 -17.46 11.75
C MET A 96 15.14 -16.04 11.37
N GLY A 97 14.69 -15.60 10.19
CA GLY A 97 14.97 -14.26 9.67
C GLY A 97 14.50 -13.16 10.63
N SER A 98 15.28 -12.08 10.74
CA SER A 98 15.01 -10.93 11.61
C SER A 98 13.68 -10.23 11.28
N GLY A 99 13.19 -10.33 10.05
CA GLY A 99 11.86 -9.86 9.68
C GLY A 99 10.73 -10.57 10.45
N LEU A 100 10.81 -11.89 10.62
CA LEU A 100 9.79 -12.63 11.38
C LEU A 100 9.82 -12.25 12.86
N LYS A 101 11.03 -12.11 13.42
CA LYS A 101 11.23 -11.63 14.80
C LYS A 101 10.65 -10.24 15.00
N THR A 102 10.80 -9.35 14.01
CA THR A 102 10.18 -8.01 14.01
C THR A 102 8.67 -8.09 14.14
N ILE A 103 8.02 -8.91 13.31
CA ILE A 103 6.55 -9.05 13.34
C ILE A 103 6.11 -9.56 14.71
N ILE A 104 6.78 -10.57 15.26
CA ILE A 104 6.46 -11.10 16.60
C ILE A 104 6.63 -10.01 17.66
N LEU A 105 7.73 -9.25 17.66
CA LEU A 105 7.95 -8.16 18.63
C LEU A 105 6.89 -7.06 18.55
N VAL A 106 6.47 -6.69 17.33
CA VAL A 106 5.36 -5.74 17.14
C VAL A 106 4.08 -6.31 17.75
N LEU A 107 3.73 -7.56 17.43
CA LEU A 107 2.52 -8.19 17.94
C LEU A 107 2.55 -8.40 19.46
N LEU A 108 3.70 -8.70 20.06
CA LEU A 108 3.85 -8.75 21.52
C LEU A 108 3.54 -7.39 22.16
N ASN A 109 4.07 -6.30 21.57
CA ASN A 109 3.77 -4.95 22.06
C ASN A 109 2.29 -4.58 21.92
N LEU A 110 1.60 -5.04 20.88
CA LEU A 110 0.20 -4.68 20.62
C LEU A 110 -0.82 -5.59 21.32
N LEU A 111 -0.56 -6.89 21.42
CA LEU A 111 -1.55 -7.86 21.89
C LEU A 111 -1.31 -8.29 23.33
N ILE A 112 -0.03 -8.36 23.74
CA ILE A 112 0.38 -9.00 24.98
C ILE A 112 0.65 -7.97 26.07
N ILE A 113 1.53 -6.99 25.81
CA ILE A 113 1.89 -5.97 26.80
C ILE A 113 0.69 -5.20 27.37
N PRO A 114 -0.33 -4.81 26.59
CA PRO A 114 -1.50 -4.12 27.12
C PRO A 114 -2.31 -4.96 28.12
N GLN A 115 -2.12 -6.28 28.18
CA GLN A 115 -2.78 -7.13 29.19
C GLN A 115 -2.14 -7.01 30.58
N PHE A 116 -0.89 -6.56 30.66
CA PHE A 116 -0.09 -6.51 31.89
C PHE A 116 0.19 -5.09 32.38
N GLU A 117 0.06 -4.07 31.52
CA GLU A 117 0.19 -2.69 31.97
C GLU A 117 -0.96 -2.30 32.92
N LYS A 118 -0.60 -1.83 34.12
CA LYS A 118 -1.54 -1.28 35.09
C LYS A 118 -1.95 0.13 34.66
N GLY A 119 -3.15 0.26 34.09
CA GLY A 119 -3.68 1.56 33.69
C GLY A 119 -4.75 1.45 32.63
N ASP A 120 -5.05 2.59 32.03
CA ASP A 120 -6.00 2.70 30.93
C ASP A 120 -5.32 2.26 29.62
N LYS A 121 -5.71 1.09 29.10
CA LYS A 121 -5.14 0.50 27.89
C LYS A 121 -5.23 1.44 26.68
N ASP A 122 -6.21 2.34 26.71
CA ASP A 122 -6.50 3.33 25.66
C ASP A 122 -5.49 4.49 25.65
N LYS A 123 -4.53 4.53 26.60
CA LYS A 123 -3.49 5.59 26.68
C LYS A 123 -2.11 5.15 26.22
N ILE A 124 -1.95 3.93 25.72
CA ILE A 124 -0.64 3.44 25.26
C ILE A 124 -0.29 4.09 23.91
N ILE A 125 0.77 4.89 23.91
CA ILE A 125 1.40 5.41 22.68
C ILE A 125 2.53 4.47 22.27
N TYR A 126 2.50 4.05 21.00
CA TYR A 126 3.54 3.20 20.40
C TYR A 126 4.48 4.05 19.55
N ALA A 127 5.78 3.76 19.62
CA ALA A 127 6.78 4.27 18.69
C ALA A 127 7.63 3.12 18.17
N PHE A 128 7.58 2.89 16.86
CA PHE A 128 8.32 1.81 16.22
C PHE A 128 9.28 2.38 15.19
N GLU A 129 10.52 1.92 15.25
CA GLU A 129 11.60 2.38 14.38
C GLU A 129 11.93 1.35 13.30
N GLU A 130 11.94 1.77 12.04
CA GLU A 130 12.40 1.01 10.87
C GLU A 130 11.90 -0.45 10.85
N LEU A 131 10.57 -0.61 10.89
CA LEU A 131 9.94 -1.93 10.90
C LEU A 131 10.23 -2.73 9.63
N GLU A 132 10.52 -2.04 8.52
CA GLU A 132 10.87 -2.60 7.21
C GLU A 132 12.19 -3.39 7.19
N ASN A 133 13.09 -3.18 8.14
CA ASN A 133 14.42 -3.77 8.12
C ASN A 133 14.33 -5.31 8.06
N ASN A 134 14.95 -5.89 7.03
CA ASN A 134 14.98 -7.33 6.77
C ASN A 134 13.59 -7.98 6.53
N LEU A 135 12.55 -7.20 6.23
CA LEU A 135 11.25 -7.71 5.80
C LEU A 135 11.13 -7.74 4.27
N HIS A 136 10.62 -8.84 3.75
CA HIS A 136 10.20 -8.88 2.36
C HIS A 136 9.09 -7.83 2.14
N PRO A 137 9.12 -7.07 1.03
CA PRO A 137 8.15 -6.02 0.77
C PRO A 137 6.67 -6.39 0.89
N ALA A 138 6.31 -7.61 0.48
CA ALA A 138 4.94 -8.11 0.63
C ALA A 138 4.51 -8.24 2.10
N LEU A 139 5.45 -8.58 3.00
CA LEU A 139 5.22 -8.64 4.44
C LEU A 139 5.16 -7.23 5.05
N GLN A 140 5.98 -6.29 4.55
CA GLN A 140 5.92 -4.89 4.98
C GLN A 140 4.52 -4.30 4.75
N ARG A 141 3.94 -4.48 3.55
CA ARG A 141 2.59 -4.01 3.24
C ARG A 141 1.54 -4.56 4.21
N ARG A 142 1.55 -5.87 4.44
CA ARG A 142 0.60 -6.54 5.36
C ARG A 142 0.79 -6.10 6.81
N LEU A 143 2.04 -5.93 7.26
CA LEU A 143 2.33 -5.39 8.59
C LEU A 143 1.78 -3.96 8.73
N PHE A 144 2.03 -3.07 7.77
CA PHE A 144 1.53 -1.69 7.81
C PHE A 144 0.00 -1.62 7.75
N ASP A 145 -0.65 -2.45 6.92
CA ASP A 145 -2.10 -2.56 6.90
C ASP A 145 -2.66 -3.07 8.24
N TYR A 146 -2.02 -4.09 8.85
CA TYR A 146 -2.40 -4.57 10.17
C TYR A 146 -2.27 -3.48 11.24
N LEU A 147 -1.15 -2.75 11.26
CA LEU A 147 -0.93 -1.63 12.20
C LEU A 147 -2.00 -0.55 12.06
N TYR A 148 -2.35 -0.17 10.83
CA TYR A 148 -3.41 0.80 10.57
C TYR A 148 -4.76 0.32 11.10
N GLN A 149 -5.12 -0.93 10.80
CA GLN A 149 -6.38 -1.52 11.27
C GLN A 149 -6.44 -1.61 12.79
N TYR A 150 -5.34 -2.03 13.42
CA TYR A 150 -5.23 -2.09 14.88
C TYR A 150 -5.39 -0.70 15.50
N SER A 151 -4.67 0.31 14.99
CA SER A 151 -4.78 1.70 15.46
C SER A 151 -6.20 2.22 15.35
N CYS A 152 -6.89 1.96 14.24
CA CYS A 152 -8.28 2.39 14.06
C CYS A 152 -9.25 1.68 15.00
N LYS A 153 -9.05 0.38 15.25
CA LYS A 153 -9.93 -0.45 16.06
C LYS A 153 -9.81 -0.14 17.56
N HIS A 154 -8.60 0.14 18.01
CA HIS A 154 -8.28 0.35 19.42
C HIS A 154 -8.10 1.85 19.77
N ASP A 155 -8.26 2.74 18.80
CA ASP A 155 -8.07 4.19 18.92
C ASP A 155 -6.72 4.59 19.55
N VAL A 156 -5.65 3.88 19.17
CA VAL A 156 -4.30 4.10 19.71
C VAL A 156 -3.44 4.95 18.77
N MET A 157 -2.59 5.78 19.37
CA MET A 157 -1.61 6.59 18.64
C MET A 157 -0.32 5.80 18.38
N MET A 158 0.15 5.80 17.13
CA MET A 158 1.41 5.18 16.73
C MET A 158 2.30 6.17 15.99
N PHE A 159 3.57 6.22 16.39
CA PHE A 159 4.64 6.89 15.66
C PHE A 159 5.49 5.83 14.95
N LEU A 160 5.69 5.99 13.65
CA LEU A 160 6.52 5.10 12.84
C LEU A 160 7.61 5.93 12.20
N THR A 161 8.87 5.52 12.36
CA THR A 161 9.97 6.02 11.53
C THR A 161 10.26 5.01 10.44
N THR A 162 10.52 5.49 9.23
CA THR A 162 10.71 4.63 8.06
C THR A 162 11.56 5.34 7.01
N HIS A 163 12.43 4.56 6.38
CA HIS A 163 13.13 4.91 5.14
C HIS A 163 12.50 4.20 3.92
N SER A 164 11.49 3.36 4.12
CA SER A 164 10.83 2.58 3.07
C SER A 164 9.72 3.37 2.36
N HIS A 165 9.83 3.51 1.04
CA HIS A 165 8.73 4.01 0.21
C HIS A 165 7.46 3.13 0.30
N ILE A 166 7.59 1.85 0.68
CA ILE A 166 6.45 0.94 0.84
C ILE A 166 5.55 1.43 1.97
N ALA A 167 6.15 1.92 3.06
CA ALA A 167 5.41 2.51 4.18
C ALA A 167 4.66 3.76 3.73
N ILE A 168 5.35 4.69 3.04
CA ILE A 168 4.75 5.92 2.51
C ILE A 168 3.54 5.59 1.63
N ASN A 169 3.69 4.63 0.71
CA ASN A 169 2.62 4.21 -0.18
C ASN A 169 1.45 3.57 0.60
N ALA A 170 1.73 2.66 1.53
CA ALA A 170 0.70 1.99 2.35
C ALA A 170 -0.13 2.97 3.18
N PHE A 171 0.48 4.04 3.67
CA PHE A 171 -0.17 5.00 4.57
C PHE A 171 -0.77 6.22 3.87
N SER A 172 -0.28 6.59 2.67
CA SER A 172 -0.65 7.86 2.05
C SER A 172 -2.13 8.04 1.66
N GLU A 173 -2.89 6.96 1.55
CA GLU A 173 -4.32 7.00 1.21
C GLU A 173 -5.22 6.78 2.44
N LYS A 174 -4.64 6.69 3.65
CA LYS A 174 -5.36 6.40 4.89
C LYS A 174 -5.74 7.70 5.60
N GLU A 175 -7.04 7.92 5.83
CA GLU A 175 -7.57 9.18 6.36
C GLU A 175 -7.07 9.53 7.77
N LYS A 176 -6.76 8.53 8.60
CA LYS A 176 -6.25 8.71 9.97
C LYS A 176 -4.72 8.72 10.06
N VAL A 177 -4.00 9.01 8.96
CA VAL A 177 -2.54 9.02 8.95
C VAL A 177 -1.99 10.36 8.48
N GLN A 178 -0.93 10.81 9.13
CA GLN A 178 -0.15 11.97 8.74
C GLN A 178 1.29 11.54 8.47
N ILE A 179 1.83 11.92 7.31
CA ILE A 179 3.22 11.65 6.95
C ILE A 179 4.04 12.93 7.09
N LEU A 180 5.16 12.83 7.81
CA LEU A 180 6.09 13.93 8.08
C LEU A 180 7.43 13.60 7.42
N HIS A 181 7.87 14.42 6.47
CA HIS A 181 9.22 14.35 5.92
C HIS A 181 10.18 15.07 6.86
N VAL A 182 11.20 14.35 7.36
CA VAL A 182 12.26 14.92 8.18
C VAL A 182 13.53 14.99 7.34
N MET A 183 14.02 16.20 7.09
CA MET A 183 15.22 16.47 6.31
C MET A 183 16.30 17.08 7.20
N LYS A 184 17.58 16.83 6.88
CA LYS A 184 18.72 17.43 7.59
C LYS A 184 19.66 18.10 6.60
N ASN A 185 19.61 19.42 6.53
CA ASN A 185 20.49 20.24 5.68
C ASN A 185 21.36 21.13 6.55
N ASN A 186 22.69 21.12 6.34
CA ASN A 186 23.64 21.97 7.04
C ASN A 186 23.47 21.98 8.58
N GLN A 187 23.32 20.80 9.18
CA GLN A 187 23.09 20.60 10.63
C GLN A 187 21.75 21.12 11.18
N VAL A 188 20.86 21.64 10.33
CA VAL A 188 19.50 22.03 10.70
C VAL A 188 18.54 20.93 10.28
N SER A 189 17.68 20.50 11.20
CA SER A 189 16.60 19.55 10.91
C SER A 189 15.31 20.31 10.61
N THR A 190 14.72 20.05 9.45
CA THR A 190 13.44 20.63 9.01
C THR A 190 12.39 19.53 8.89
N ILE A 191 11.16 19.83 9.30
CA ILE A 191 10.02 18.90 9.21
C ILE A 191 8.99 19.52 8.28
N GLN A 192 8.57 18.75 7.27
CA GLN A 192 7.52 19.14 6.34
C GLN A 192 6.40 18.11 6.36
N ARG A 193 5.16 18.58 6.47
CA ARG A 193 4.00 17.71 6.30
C ARG A 193 3.81 17.40 4.81
N ILE A 194 3.64 16.11 4.51
CA ILE A 194 3.40 15.65 3.13
C ILE A 194 1.89 15.68 2.91
N ASP A 195 1.41 16.81 2.39
CA ASP A 195 -0.01 17.04 2.12
C ASP A 195 -0.39 16.77 0.67
N ASN A 196 0.58 16.78 -0.25
CA ASN A 196 0.37 16.65 -1.69
C ASN A 196 1.30 15.60 -2.31
N TYR A 197 0.85 15.00 -3.42
CA TYR A 197 1.59 13.99 -4.18
C TYR A 197 2.96 14.48 -4.70
N PHE A 198 3.12 15.79 -4.90
CA PHE A 198 4.38 16.43 -5.31
C PHE A 198 5.49 16.32 -4.25
N SER A 199 5.15 16.41 -2.97
CA SER A 199 6.11 16.22 -1.86
C SER A 199 6.64 14.79 -1.82
N LYS A 200 5.99 13.84 -2.54
CA LYS A 200 6.47 12.47 -2.68
C LYS A 200 7.62 12.33 -3.68
N SER A 201 7.68 13.11 -4.77
CA SER A 201 8.82 12.97 -5.70
C SER A 201 10.13 13.49 -5.10
N GLU A 202 10.08 14.57 -4.32
CA GLU A 202 11.23 15.07 -3.56
C GLU A 202 11.65 14.08 -2.46
N LEU A 203 10.69 13.55 -1.70
CA LEU A 203 10.91 12.42 -0.78
C LEU A 203 11.60 11.21 -1.44
N LEU A 204 11.14 10.81 -2.62
CA LEU A 204 11.65 9.63 -3.31
C LEU A 204 13.07 9.84 -3.82
N ASN A 205 13.41 11.06 -4.22
CA ASN A 205 14.77 11.46 -4.55
C ASN A 205 15.67 11.48 -3.29
N ASP A 206 15.17 12.02 -2.18
CA ASP A 206 15.92 12.11 -0.91
C ASP A 206 16.16 10.76 -0.23
N LEU A 207 15.29 9.77 -0.48
CA LEU A 207 15.46 8.40 0.02
C LEU A 207 16.39 7.54 -0.86
N ASP A 208 17.02 8.11 -1.91
CA ASP A 208 17.88 7.42 -2.89
C ASP A 208 17.21 6.18 -3.51
N ILE A 209 15.88 6.24 -3.63
CA ILE A 209 15.07 5.12 -4.10
C ILE A 209 15.09 5.14 -5.62
N ARG A 210 15.85 4.22 -6.19
CA ARG A 210 15.78 3.95 -7.63
C ARG A 210 14.33 3.62 -7.98
N ALA A 211 13.81 4.23 -9.03
CA ALA A 211 12.45 3.96 -9.48
C ALA A 211 12.20 2.47 -9.79
N SER A 212 13.25 1.64 -9.97
CA SER A 212 13.18 0.18 -10.05
C SER A 212 12.71 -0.51 -8.77
N ASP A 213 12.99 0.05 -7.59
CA ASP A 213 12.65 -0.55 -6.29
C ASP A 213 11.20 -0.26 -5.88
N LEU A 214 10.62 0.81 -6.44
CA LEU A 214 9.20 1.18 -6.34
C LEU A 214 8.25 0.16 -7.00
N LEU A 215 8.76 -0.74 -7.84
CA LEU A 215 8.00 -1.43 -8.88
C LEU A 215 8.08 -2.95 -8.74
N GLN A 216 7.43 -3.47 -7.70
CA GLN A 216 7.38 -4.91 -7.43
C GLN A 216 6.21 -5.64 -8.10
N SER A 217 5.34 -4.91 -8.81
CA SER A 217 4.27 -5.52 -9.59
C SER A 217 4.78 -5.94 -10.96
N ASN A 218 4.16 -6.97 -11.53
CA ASN A 218 4.54 -7.49 -12.84
C ASN A 218 4.42 -6.44 -13.97
N GLY A 219 3.61 -5.39 -13.78
CA GLY A 219 3.66 -4.16 -14.58
C GLY A 219 2.97 -2.96 -13.91
N ILE A 220 2.99 -1.81 -14.57
CA ILE A 220 2.50 -0.53 -14.04
C ILE A 220 1.43 0.06 -14.95
N VAL A 221 0.40 0.64 -14.35
CA VAL A 221 -0.62 1.43 -15.04
C VAL A 221 -0.55 2.87 -14.54
N TRP A 222 -0.02 3.76 -15.39
CA TRP A 222 0.07 5.19 -15.14
C TRP A 222 -1.26 5.87 -15.42
N VAL A 223 -1.81 6.60 -14.44
CA VAL A 223 -3.05 7.39 -14.57
C VAL A 223 -2.85 8.81 -14.06
N GLU A 224 -3.75 9.74 -14.38
CA GLU A 224 -3.54 11.16 -14.04
C GLU A 224 -3.68 11.41 -12.55
N GLY A 225 -4.71 10.83 -11.92
CA GLY A 225 -4.97 10.99 -10.50
C GLY A 225 -5.69 9.82 -9.82
N PRO A 226 -5.94 9.95 -8.50
CA PRO A 226 -6.53 8.86 -7.71
C PRO A 226 -7.96 8.50 -8.12
N SER A 227 -8.76 9.43 -8.65
CA SER A 227 -10.10 9.14 -9.17
C SER A 227 -10.07 8.14 -10.33
N ASP A 228 -9.12 8.32 -11.22
CA ASP A 228 -8.99 7.60 -12.48
C ASP A 228 -8.70 6.13 -12.21
N ARG A 229 -7.79 5.87 -11.25
CA ARG A 229 -7.51 4.54 -10.74
C ARG A 229 -8.79 3.83 -10.29
N VAL A 230 -9.70 4.51 -9.57
CA VAL A 230 -10.94 3.89 -9.10
C VAL A 230 -11.78 3.42 -10.29
N TYR A 231 -11.91 4.24 -11.34
CA TYR A 231 -12.65 3.87 -12.55
C TYR A 231 -11.97 2.75 -13.34
N VAL A 232 -10.67 2.87 -13.62
CA VAL A 232 -9.92 1.86 -14.38
C VAL A 232 -9.92 0.52 -13.65
N LYS A 233 -9.70 0.52 -12.33
CA LYS A 233 -9.78 -0.69 -11.51
C LYS A 233 -11.15 -1.35 -11.62
N ARG A 234 -12.22 -0.56 -11.50
CA ARG A 234 -13.59 -1.06 -11.65
C ARG A 234 -13.83 -1.67 -13.03
N TRP A 235 -13.37 -1.04 -14.11
CA TRP A 235 -13.54 -1.59 -15.45
C TRP A 235 -12.73 -2.87 -15.70
N ILE A 236 -11.53 -2.99 -15.12
CA ILE A 236 -10.76 -4.25 -15.14
C ILE A 236 -11.54 -5.37 -14.43
N GLU A 237 -12.08 -5.09 -13.23
CA GLU A 237 -12.86 -6.07 -12.46
C GLU A 237 -14.11 -6.58 -13.21
N LEU A 238 -14.76 -5.71 -13.99
CA LEU A 238 -15.96 -6.05 -14.78
C LEU A 238 -15.69 -7.01 -15.94
N GLU A 239 -14.45 -7.18 -16.37
CA GLU A 239 -14.08 -8.18 -17.38
C GLU A 239 -13.93 -9.60 -16.81
N GLY A 240 -14.13 -9.78 -15.50
CA GLY A 240 -14.24 -11.09 -14.85
C GLY A 240 -12.91 -11.77 -14.54
N ILE A 241 -11.78 -11.10 -14.77
CA ILE A 241 -10.44 -11.60 -14.45
C ILE A 241 -10.02 -11.02 -13.10
N LYS A 242 -9.65 -11.89 -12.14
CA LYS A 242 -9.19 -11.48 -10.82
C LYS A 242 -7.70 -11.12 -10.83
N PHE A 243 -7.37 -9.94 -11.34
CA PHE A 243 -6.04 -9.36 -11.13
C PHE A 243 -5.96 -8.66 -9.78
N GLN A 244 -4.88 -8.88 -9.05
CA GLN A 244 -4.60 -8.25 -7.76
C GLN A 244 -3.66 -7.06 -7.97
N GLU A 245 -4.18 -5.87 -7.66
CA GLU A 245 -3.35 -4.66 -7.55
C GLU A 245 -2.28 -4.83 -6.46
N GLY A 246 -1.04 -4.44 -6.74
CA GLY A 246 0.12 -4.62 -5.85
C GLY A 246 0.87 -5.94 -6.05
N ARG A 247 0.34 -6.85 -6.89
CA ARG A 247 0.99 -8.08 -7.34
C ARG A 247 1.05 -8.17 -8.86
N ASP A 248 -0.11 -8.24 -9.50
CA ASP A 248 -0.21 -8.50 -10.94
C ASP A 248 0.02 -7.21 -11.76
N TYR A 249 -0.38 -6.07 -11.19
CA TYR A 249 -0.11 -4.73 -11.71
C TYR A 249 -0.20 -3.72 -10.55
N GLN A 250 0.34 -2.51 -10.72
CA GLN A 250 0.24 -1.42 -9.75
C GLN A 250 -0.14 -0.14 -10.46
N PHE A 251 -1.04 0.65 -9.87
CA PHE A 251 -1.31 2.00 -10.37
C PHE A 251 -0.26 2.98 -9.86
N MET A 252 0.16 3.89 -10.74
CA MET A 252 0.97 5.06 -10.38
C MET A 252 0.34 6.32 -10.97
N TYR A 253 0.49 7.44 -10.27
CA TYR A 253 -0.08 8.72 -10.69
C TYR A 253 1.03 9.63 -11.21
N TYR A 254 0.83 10.23 -12.39
CA TYR A 254 1.78 11.19 -12.95
C TYR A 254 1.33 12.65 -12.76
N GLY A 255 0.04 12.94 -12.55
CA GLY A 255 -0.49 14.30 -12.42
C GLY A 255 -0.49 15.08 -13.75
N GLY A 256 -1.65 15.61 -14.16
CA GLY A 256 -1.84 16.15 -15.52
C GLY A 256 -0.85 17.24 -15.95
N ARG A 257 -0.52 18.18 -15.06
CA ARG A 257 0.45 19.26 -15.34
C ARG A 257 1.90 18.80 -15.37
N LEU A 258 2.19 17.65 -14.78
CA LEU A 258 3.53 17.11 -14.63
C LEU A 258 3.95 16.20 -15.77
N LEU A 259 3.01 15.83 -16.63
CA LEU A 259 3.25 14.97 -17.78
C LEU A 259 4.43 15.45 -18.66
N SER A 260 4.69 16.76 -18.73
CA SER A 260 5.82 17.34 -19.47
C SER A 260 7.20 16.94 -18.93
N HIS A 261 7.30 16.63 -17.63
CA HIS A 261 8.55 16.31 -16.93
C HIS A 261 8.92 14.83 -16.99
N TYR A 262 8.07 13.98 -17.57
CA TYR A 262 8.36 12.57 -17.78
C TYR A 262 8.85 12.30 -19.20
N THR A 263 9.89 11.48 -19.33
CA THR A 263 10.51 11.05 -20.59
C THR A 263 10.92 9.59 -20.50
N MET A 264 10.92 8.87 -21.63
CA MET A 264 11.52 7.54 -21.75
C MET A 264 12.92 7.54 -22.36
N LYS A 265 13.48 8.72 -22.67
CA LYS A 265 14.85 8.89 -23.14
C LYS A 265 15.76 9.29 -21.98
N GLU A 266 16.97 8.74 -21.94
CA GLU A 266 18.03 9.17 -21.00
C GLU A 266 18.26 10.68 -21.16
N ALA A 267 17.80 11.47 -20.20
CA ALA A 267 18.05 12.91 -20.12
C ALA A 267 18.36 13.27 -18.66
N ASP A 268 19.43 14.03 -18.45
CA ASP A 268 20.04 14.29 -17.13
C ASP A 268 19.14 15.04 -16.13
N ASP A 269 18.09 15.75 -16.60
CA ASP A 269 17.26 16.64 -15.76
C ASP A 269 15.79 16.20 -15.61
N MET A 270 15.39 15.06 -16.20
CA MET A 270 14.00 14.61 -16.21
C MET A 270 13.82 13.33 -15.41
N ILE A 271 12.67 13.22 -14.73
CA ILE A 271 12.35 12.09 -13.85
C ILE A 271 12.19 10.83 -14.71
N ASN A 272 13.23 9.99 -14.76
CA ASN A 272 13.32 8.70 -15.48
C ASN A 272 12.40 7.59 -14.92
N VAL A 273 11.36 7.95 -14.17
CA VAL A 273 10.47 6.99 -13.51
C VAL A 273 9.64 6.17 -14.51
N LEU A 274 9.43 6.67 -15.73
CA LEU A 274 8.79 5.91 -16.80
C LEU A 274 9.71 4.80 -17.38
N MET A 275 11.04 4.95 -17.27
CA MET A 275 12.01 4.01 -17.86
C MET A 275 12.25 2.75 -17.01
N THR A 276 11.88 2.75 -15.73
CA THR A 276 12.27 1.69 -14.80
C THR A 276 11.46 0.40 -14.92
N ASN A 277 10.37 0.36 -15.70
CA ASN A 277 9.63 -0.87 -16.00
C ASN A 277 9.44 -1.08 -17.50
N ARG A 278 9.86 -2.24 -18.02
CA ARG A 278 9.59 -2.64 -19.41
C ARG A 278 8.11 -3.01 -19.62
N ASN A 279 7.39 -3.27 -18.55
CA ASN A 279 5.97 -3.61 -18.53
C ASN A 279 5.16 -2.42 -18.00
N ALA A 280 4.85 -1.45 -18.87
CA ALA A 280 4.06 -0.29 -18.49
C ALA A 280 2.92 0.02 -19.46
N ALA A 281 1.87 0.62 -18.90
CA ALA A 281 0.74 1.21 -19.59
C ALA A 281 0.54 2.64 -19.09
N ILE A 282 0.09 3.55 -19.96
CA ILE A 282 -0.28 4.91 -19.56
C ILE A 282 -1.65 5.32 -20.09
N LEU A 283 -2.44 5.93 -19.23
CA LEU A 283 -3.73 6.55 -19.54
C LEU A 283 -3.60 8.07 -19.46
N ILE A 284 -4.04 8.76 -20.50
CA ILE A 284 -3.91 10.22 -20.58
C ILE A 284 -5.22 10.84 -21.06
N ASP A 285 -5.73 11.80 -20.32
CA ASP A 285 -6.87 12.60 -20.76
C ASP A 285 -6.54 13.31 -22.07
N SER A 286 -7.50 13.40 -22.99
CA SER A 286 -7.27 14.05 -24.29
C SER A 286 -7.22 15.56 -24.18
N ASP A 287 -7.92 16.11 -23.18
CA ASP A 287 -8.25 17.51 -23.01
C ASP A 287 -8.99 18.18 -24.19
N LYS A 288 -9.41 17.40 -25.20
CA LYS A 288 -10.05 17.94 -26.39
C LYS A 288 -11.38 18.59 -26.03
N ARG A 289 -11.54 19.85 -26.45
CA ARG A 289 -12.80 20.59 -26.32
C ARG A 289 -13.65 20.54 -27.58
N THR A 290 -13.09 20.07 -28.70
CA THR A 290 -13.79 19.89 -29.98
C THR A 290 -13.14 18.77 -30.80
N LYS A 291 -13.85 18.27 -31.82
CA LYS A 291 -13.35 17.25 -32.77
C LYS A 291 -12.05 17.65 -33.47
N ASN A 292 -11.89 18.95 -33.78
CA ASN A 292 -10.73 19.51 -34.47
C ASN A 292 -9.60 19.91 -33.51
N SER A 293 -9.81 19.83 -32.19
CA SER A 293 -8.77 20.13 -31.21
C SER A 293 -7.60 19.16 -31.39
N ARG A 294 -6.40 19.72 -31.54
CA ARG A 294 -5.18 18.92 -31.62
C ARG A 294 -4.78 18.45 -30.23
N ILE A 295 -4.28 17.22 -30.16
CA ILE A 295 -3.56 16.73 -28.98
C ILE A 295 -2.28 17.58 -28.85
N ASN A 296 -1.94 17.99 -27.64
CA ASN A 296 -0.73 18.77 -27.38
C ASN A 296 0.54 17.93 -27.67
N ASP A 297 1.67 18.61 -27.85
CA ASP A 297 2.90 17.94 -28.29
C ASP A 297 3.49 17.01 -27.22
N THR A 298 3.30 17.31 -25.93
CA THR A 298 3.66 16.43 -24.82
C THR A 298 2.98 15.06 -24.90
N LYS A 299 1.66 15.03 -25.10
CA LYS A 299 0.90 13.77 -25.19
C LYS A 299 1.27 12.99 -26.46
N LYS A 300 1.57 13.68 -27.57
CA LYS A 300 2.09 13.02 -28.78
C LYS A 300 3.44 12.37 -28.53
N ARG A 301 4.39 13.12 -27.94
CA ARG A 301 5.72 12.64 -27.58
C ARG A 301 5.64 11.36 -26.75
N ILE A 302 4.85 11.39 -25.67
CA ILE A 302 4.70 10.24 -24.77
C ILE A 302 4.05 9.06 -25.47
N ARG A 303 3.04 9.29 -26.31
CA ARG A 303 2.45 8.21 -27.11
C ARG A 303 3.48 7.57 -28.03
N GLU A 304 4.30 8.37 -28.71
CA GLU A 304 5.37 7.87 -29.59
C GLU A 304 6.44 7.11 -28.80
N GLU A 305 6.83 7.60 -27.63
CA GLU A 305 7.78 6.93 -26.72
C GLU A 305 7.24 5.59 -26.20
N PHE A 306 5.98 5.51 -25.79
CA PHE A 306 5.37 4.24 -25.38
C PHE A 306 5.27 3.26 -26.55
N GLN A 307 4.83 3.74 -27.73
CA GLN A 307 4.69 2.90 -28.91
C GLN A 307 6.02 2.35 -29.41
N SER A 308 7.10 3.16 -29.42
CA SER A 308 8.42 2.71 -29.86
C SER A 308 9.02 1.64 -28.94
N ASN A 309 8.59 1.59 -27.69
CA ASN A 309 8.99 0.59 -26.71
C ASN A 309 7.97 -0.55 -26.54
N ASN A 310 7.01 -0.71 -27.47
CA ASN A 310 5.95 -1.73 -27.41
C ASN A 310 5.08 -1.69 -26.15
N MET A 311 4.98 -0.52 -25.50
CA MET A 311 4.16 -0.28 -24.32
C MET A 311 2.79 0.30 -24.70
N PHE A 312 1.80 0.11 -23.83
CA PHE A 312 0.43 0.55 -24.11
C PHE A 312 0.21 2.00 -23.71
N CYS A 313 -0.31 2.81 -24.63
CA CYS A 313 -0.69 4.19 -24.39
C CYS A 313 -2.14 4.38 -24.82
N TRP A 314 -2.98 4.78 -23.87
CA TRP A 314 -4.37 5.15 -24.10
C TRP A 314 -4.51 6.66 -23.87
N ILE A 315 -4.65 7.42 -24.95
CA ILE A 315 -5.16 8.78 -24.85
C ILE A 315 -6.68 8.68 -25.01
N THR A 316 -7.44 9.20 -24.05
CA THR A 316 -8.90 9.10 -24.08
C THR A 316 -9.48 9.66 -25.38
N LYS A 317 -10.57 9.07 -25.86
CA LYS A 317 -11.43 9.69 -26.87
C LYS A 317 -12.27 10.82 -26.27
N GLY A 318 -12.76 10.63 -25.04
CA GLY A 318 -13.40 11.68 -24.26
C GLY A 318 -12.43 12.79 -23.85
N LYS A 319 -12.93 13.95 -23.44
CA LYS A 319 -12.12 15.04 -22.92
C LYS A 319 -11.30 14.60 -21.71
N GLU A 320 -11.94 13.93 -20.76
CA GLU A 320 -11.41 13.41 -19.50
C GLU A 320 -11.97 12.01 -19.23
N ILE A 321 -11.33 11.25 -18.34
CA ILE A 321 -11.77 9.88 -18.02
C ILE A 321 -13.21 9.84 -17.48
N GLU A 322 -13.68 10.91 -16.85
CA GLU A 322 -15.04 10.95 -16.30
C GLU A 322 -16.12 10.99 -17.39
N ASN A 323 -15.80 11.34 -18.65
CA ASN A 323 -16.77 11.23 -19.76
C ASN A 323 -17.20 9.78 -20.05
N TYR A 324 -16.48 8.79 -19.53
CA TYR A 324 -16.77 7.37 -19.66
C TYR A 324 -17.63 6.82 -18.51
N ILE A 325 -18.06 7.67 -17.57
CA ILE A 325 -18.96 7.24 -16.51
C ILE A 325 -20.37 7.13 -17.10
N PRO A 326 -21.02 5.95 -17.02
CA PRO A 326 -22.39 5.78 -17.50
C PRO A 326 -23.37 6.69 -16.75
N TRP A 327 -24.21 7.42 -17.48
CA TRP A 327 -25.23 8.28 -16.87
C TRP A 327 -26.20 7.48 -15.99
N GLU A 328 -26.48 6.21 -16.31
CA GLU A 328 -27.33 5.33 -15.51
C GLU A 328 -26.72 5.07 -14.12
N ALA A 329 -25.39 4.95 -14.05
CA ALA A 329 -24.67 4.75 -12.78
C ALA A 329 -24.74 6.01 -11.92
N ILE A 330 -24.62 7.18 -12.54
CA ILE A 330 -24.79 8.49 -11.88
C ILE A 330 -26.22 8.64 -11.38
N ASN A 331 -27.22 8.40 -12.24
CA ASN A 331 -28.64 8.59 -11.93
C ASN A 331 -29.14 7.70 -10.78
N LYS A 332 -28.54 6.51 -10.61
CA LYS A 332 -28.84 5.63 -9.46
C LYS A 332 -28.49 6.27 -8.11
N LYS A 333 -27.47 7.13 -8.05
CA LYS A 333 -27.02 7.78 -6.82
C LYS A 333 -27.48 9.24 -6.72
N TYR A 334 -27.46 9.93 -7.85
CA TYR A 334 -27.79 11.34 -8.02
C TYR A 334 -28.89 11.47 -9.09
N PRO A 335 -30.16 11.31 -8.69
CA PRO A 335 -31.28 11.45 -9.62
C PRO A 335 -31.27 12.83 -10.29
N ARG A 336 -31.76 12.92 -11.54
CA ARG A 336 -31.85 14.12 -12.43
C ARG A 336 -30.81 14.18 -13.55
N ILE A 337 -29.99 13.14 -13.70
CA ILE A 337 -29.14 12.96 -14.86
C ILE A 337 -29.81 11.90 -15.75
N ASP A 338 -30.18 12.27 -16.97
CA ASP A 338 -30.93 11.42 -17.90
C ASP A 338 -30.24 11.25 -19.27
N LYS A 339 -29.02 11.78 -19.40
CA LYS A 339 -28.26 11.79 -20.65
C LYS A 339 -26.78 11.59 -20.38
N GLN A 340 -26.10 10.84 -21.26
CA GLN A 340 -24.65 10.66 -21.23
C GLN A 340 -23.87 11.98 -21.41
N CYS A 341 -22.80 12.15 -20.64
CA CYS A 341 -21.85 13.24 -20.81
C CYS A 341 -21.20 13.19 -22.20
N GLY A 342 -21.19 14.32 -22.90
CA GLY A 342 -20.66 14.38 -24.27
C GLY A 342 -19.15 14.13 -24.37
N GLU A 343 -18.69 13.68 -25.54
CA GLU A 343 -17.26 13.36 -25.80
C GLU A 343 -16.31 14.52 -25.49
N TYR A 344 -16.73 15.78 -25.74
CA TYR A 344 -15.90 16.97 -25.50
C TYR A 344 -16.43 17.86 -24.37
N GLU A 345 -17.44 17.38 -23.66
CA GLU A 345 -18.09 18.12 -22.59
C GLU A 345 -17.23 18.10 -21.33
N LEU A 346 -17.25 19.20 -20.59
CA LEU A 346 -16.55 19.31 -19.31
C LEU A 346 -17.40 18.61 -18.23
N PHE A 347 -16.91 17.48 -17.71
CA PHE A 347 -17.64 16.68 -16.74
C PHE A 347 -18.06 17.45 -15.47
N PRO A 348 -17.21 18.35 -14.90
CA PRO A 348 -17.63 19.20 -13.79
C PRO A 348 -18.85 20.08 -14.07
N GLU A 349 -19.03 20.57 -15.30
CA GLU A 349 -20.21 21.37 -15.66
C GLU A 349 -21.43 20.48 -15.90
N TYR A 350 -21.23 19.31 -16.50
CA TYR A 350 -22.27 18.29 -16.68
C TYR A 350 -22.89 17.83 -15.35
N ILE A 351 -22.07 17.61 -14.32
CA ILE A 351 -22.54 17.10 -13.02
C ILE A 351 -22.93 18.18 -12.00
N LYS A 352 -22.65 19.45 -12.31
CA LYS A 352 -22.74 20.59 -11.37
C LYS A 352 -24.08 20.72 -10.66
N THR A 353 -25.17 20.40 -11.35
CA THR A 353 -26.56 20.52 -10.86
C THR A 353 -26.87 19.51 -9.75
N VAL A 354 -26.24 18.34 -9.77
CA VAL A 354 -26.46 17.26 -8.81
C VAL A 354 -25.29 17.08 -7.85
N TYR A 355 -24.09 17.52 -8.22
CA TYR A 355 -22.88 17.41 -7.40
C TYR A 355 -21.95 18.63 -7.59
N PRO A 356 -22.28 19.79 -7.01
CA PRO A 356 -21.55 21.05 -7.22
C PRO A 356 -20.11 21.04 -6.67
N GLY A 357 -19.79 20.18 -5.70
CA GLY A 357 -18.45 20.03 -5.10
C GLY A 357 -17.54 19.01 -5.78
N PHE A 358 -17.80 18.68 -7.06
CA PHE A 358 -17.12 17.61 -7.78
C PHE A 358 -15.59 17.75 -7.78
N VAL A 359 -15.08 18.94 -8.10
CA VAL A 359 -13.65 19.18 -8.30
C VAL A 359 -12.83 18.87 -7.03
N GLN A 360 -13.36 19.18 -5.85
CA GLN A 360 -12.69 18.93 -4.56
C GLN A 360 -12.91 17.50 -4.06
N SER A 361 -13.89 16.79 -4.59
CA SER A 361 -14.35 15.49 -4.09
C SER A 361 -14.34 14.38 -5.16
N LYS A 362 -13.51 14.51 -6.20
CA LYS A 362 -13.43 13.56 -7.33
C LYS A 362 -13.32 12.10 -6.87
N VAL A 363 -12.43 11.83 -5.91
CA VAL A 363 -12.20 10.46 -5.39
C VAL A 363 -13.42 9.93 -4.63
N LYS A 364 -14.05 10.79 -3.82
CA LYS A 364 -15.27 10.43 -3.08
C LYS A 364 -16.40 10.11 -4.05
N PHE A 365 -16.61 10.97 -5.05
CA PHE A 365 -17.59 10.76 -6.11
C PHE A 365 -17.33 9.44 -6.86
N ALA A 366 -16.08 9.17 -7.25
CA ALA A 366 -15.71 7.92 -7.93
C ALA A 366 -16.07 6.68 -7.10
N LYS A 367 -15.73 6.66 -5.82
CA LYS A 367 -16.07 5.56 -4.89
C LYS A 367 -17.58 5.36 -4.74
N GLU A 368 -18.36 6.45 -4.77
CA GLU A 368 -19.83 6.38 -4.66
C GLU A 368 -20.50 5.88 -5.93
N ILE A 369 -19.95 6.16 -7.12
CA ILE A 369 -20.56 5.78 -8.41
C ILE A 369 -20.10 4.40 -8.91
N CYS A 370 -18.84 4.02 -8.69
CA CYS A 370 -18.28 2.76 -9.18
C CYS A 370 -19.12 1.49 -8.89
N PRO A 371 -19.76 1.33 -7.72
CA PRO A 371 -20.64 0.18 -7.45
C PRO A 371 -21.79 0.03 -8.45
N TYR A 372 -22.22 1.13 -9.08
CA TYR A 372 -23.33 1.16 -10.05
C TYR A 372 -22.88 1.05 -11.51
N ILE A 373 -21.57 1.06 -11.77
CA ILE A 373 -21.00 0.80 -13.10
C ILE A 373 -21.02 -0.71 -13.34
N THR A 374 -21.61 -1.13 -14.45
CA THR A 374 -21.71 -2.53 -14.88
C THR A 374 -21.13 -2.69 -16.29
N LYS A 375 -20.99 -3.94 -16.75
CA LYS A 375 -20.47 -4.19 -18.10
C LYS A 375 -21.44 -3.68 -19.17
N GLU A 376 -22.74 -3.81 -18.92
CA GLU A 376 -23.81 -3.46 -19.85
C GLU A 376 -23.91 -1.93 -20.06
N ASN A 377 -23.82 -1.14 -18.98
CA ASN A 377 -23.94 0.32 -19.10
C ASN A 377 -22.64 1.01 -19.53
N SER A 378 -21.51 0.30 -19.58
CA SER A 378 -20.22 0.87 -19.99
C SER A 378 -19.68 0.35 -21.33
N SER A 379 -20.20 -0.75 -21.87
CA SER A 379 -19.64 -1.40 -23.07
C SER A 379 -19.64 -0.52 -24.33
N GLU A 380 -20.60 0.39 -24.48
CA GLU A 380 -20.76 1.22 -25.68
C GLU A 380 -20.16 2.63 -25.54
N LEU A 381 -19.53 2.94 -24.40
CA LEU A 381 -19.00 4.26 -24.14
C LEU A 381 -17.68 4.50 -24.87
N LEU A 382 -17.75 5.33 -25.92
CA LEU A 382 -16.60 5.85 -26.66
C LEU A 382 -15.66 4.74 -27.16
N ASP A 383 -14.44 4.67 -26.65
CA ASP A 383 -13.44 3.64 -26.94
C ASP A 383 -13.08 2.79 -25.70
N LEU A 384 -13.90 2.81 -24.66
CA LEU A 384 -13.62 2.16 -23.37
C LEU A 384 -13.37 0.66 -23.51
N GLN A 385 -14.34 -0.07 -24.06
CA GLN A 385 -14.28 -1.52 -24.12
C GLN A 385 -13.03 -2.01 -24.89
N LYS A 386 -12.67 -1.31 -25.97
CA LYS A 386 -11.47 -1.62 -26.76
C LYS A 386 -10.22 -1.44 -25.91
N ASN A 387 -10.06 -0.30 -25.24
CA ASN A 387 -8.83 0.01 -24.51
C ASN A 387 -8.69 -0.81 -23.22
N ILE A 388 -9.79 -1.11 -22.52
CA ILE A 388 -9.75 -1.99 -21.35
C ILE A 388 -9.37 -3.41 -21.73
N LYS A 389 -9.89 -3.95 -22.85
CA LYS A 389 -9.45 -5.26 -23.37
C LYS A 389 -7.96 -5.25 -23.70
N LEU A 390 -7.47 -4.21 -24.39
CA LEU A 390 -6.05 -4.09 -24.71
C LEU A 390 -5.18 -3.99 -23.44
N LEU A 391 -5.60 -3.23 -22.44
CA LEU A 391 -4.91 -3.12 -21.15
C LEU A 391 -4.85 -4.46 -20.43
N ILE A 392 -5.95 -5.21 -20.40
CA ILE A 392 -6.02 -6.55 -19.82
C ILE A 392 -5.04 -7.50 -20.51
N GLU A 393 -4.96 -7.46 -21.85
CA GLU A 393 -4.01 -8.28 -22.58
C GLU A 393 -2.55 -7.92 -22.26
N GLN A 394 -2.25 -6.64 -21.97
CA GLN A 394 -0.93 -6.27 -21.45
C GLN A 394 -0.70 -6.84 -20.05
N ILE A 395 -1.66 -6.71 -19.15
CA ILE A 395 -1.55 -7.26 -17.80
C ILE A 395 -1.34 -8.78 -17.86
N LYS A 396 -2.05 -9.52 -18.71
CA LYS A 396 -1.81 -10.96 -18.92
C LYS A 396 -0.37 -11.25 -19.36
N LYS A 397 0.14 -10.50 -20.35
CA LYS A 397 1.53 -10.64 -20.82
C LYS A 397 2.54 -10.41 -19.71
N TRP A 398 2.34 -9.38 -18.89
CA TRP A 398 3.20 -9.08 -17.75
C TRP A 398 3.25 -10.23 -16.74
N ASN A 399 2.12 -10.92 -16.57
CA ASN A 399 1.94 -12.04 -15.65
C ASN A 399 2.21 -13.42 -16.28
N LYS A 400 2.57 -13.48 -17.57
CA LYS A 400 2.80 -14.72 -18.34
C LYS A 400 1.59 -15.68 -18.34
N ILE A 401 0.39 -15.12 -18.45
CA ILE A 401 -0.90 -15.86 -18.52
C ILE A 401 -1.35 -16.03 -19.96
#